data_AF-A0A370I864-F1
#
_entry.id   AF-A0A370I864-F1
#
_cell.length_a   1.000
_cell.length_b   1.000
_cell.length_c   1.000
_cell.angle_alpha   90.00
_cell.angle_beta   90.00
_cell.angle_gamma   90.00
#
_symmetry.space_group_name_H-M   'P 1'
#
loop_
_entity.id
_entity.type
_entity.pdbx_description
1 polymer ?
#
loop_
_entity_poly.entity_id
_entity_poly.type
_entity_poly.pdbx_seq_one_letter_code
_entity_poly.pdbx_strand_id
1 'polypeptide(L)'
;MNEKRSGQRRLRAAPRNDRLTNGHRVHENDGADPLTTAAALRLLSGIDFGRIVFSRYALPTIRPVHHIVVDDTVVVAVGPEAVRAINRKVVTYEADTVDRRTHRGWFVVLLGIAEEITDVSRIRLYLDELAHWLPGTNTGLMAIRPDLVTAVQLPGGTGGASHGL
;
A
#
# COMPACT_ATOMS: atom_id res chain seq x y z
N MET A 1 40.78 -37.96 -4.76
CA MET A 1 40.11 -39.21 -4.36
C MET A 1 39.57 -38.97 -2.95
N ASN A 2 38.28 -38.80 -2.63
CA ASN A 2 37.02 -39.08 -3.33
C ASN A 2 35.94 -38.06 -2.92
N GLU A 3 34.99 -37.90 -3.84
CA GLU A 3 33.67 -37.28 -3.70
C GLU A 3 32.82 -37.87 -2.56
N LYS A 4 31.89 -37.09 -1.98
CA LYS A 4 30.45 -37.20 -2.30
C LYS A 4 29.55 -36.17 -1.58
N ARG A 5 28.82 -35.45 -2.44
CA ARG A 5 27.49 -34.79 -2.35
C ARG A 5 26.63 -35.09 -1.11
N SER A 6 25.94 -34.04 -0.62
CA SER A 6 24.48 -33.86 -0.77
C SER A 6 23.89 -33.04 0.39
N GLY A 7 23.12 -31.99 0.07
CA GLY A 7 22.41 -31.21 1.08
C GLY A 7 21.82 -29.89 0.61
N GLN A 8 21.44 -29.76 -0.66
CA GLN A 8 20.65 -28.61 -1.11
C GLN A 8 19.24 -28.68 -0.51
N ARG A 9 19.04 -27.95 0.58
CA ARG A 9 17.77 -27.81 1.27
C ARG A 9 16.92 -26.82 0.46
N ARG A 10 16.06 -27.33 -0.43
CA ARG A 10 15.05 -26.54 -1.15
C ARG A 10 14.16 -25.83 -0.13
N LEU A 11 14.25 -24.50 -0.07
CA LEU A 11 13.29 -23.66 0.64
C LEU A 11 11.92 -23.86 -0.04
N ARG A 12 10.99 -24.52 0.65
CA ARG A 12 9.59 -24.60 0.22
C ARG A 12 9.03 -23.18 0.25
N ALA A 13 8.47 -22.71 -0.86
CA ALA A 13 7.62 -21.53 -0.87
C ALA A 13 6.47 -21.75 0.13
N ALA A 14 6.19 -20.73 0.95
CA ALA A 14 5.04 -20.76 1.85
C ALA A 14 3.76 -20.94 1.01
N PRO A 15 2.77 -21.69 1.50
CA PRO A 15 1.52 -21.89 0.76
C PRO A 15 0.84 -20.53 0.53
N ARG A 16 0.38 -20.30 -0.71
CA ARG A 16 -0.54 -19.22 -1.03
C ARG A 16 -1.79 -19.41 -0.18
N ASN A 17 -2.08 -18.44 0.69
CA ASN A 17 -3.25 -18.52 1.55
C ASN A 17 -4.45 -17.97 0.78
N ASP A 18 -4.97 -18.77 -0.16
CA ASP A 18 -6.12 -18.42 -1.02
C ASP A 18 -7.41 -18.15 -0.21
N ARG A 19 -7.41 -18.46 1.10
CA ARG A 19 -8.55 -18.36 2.02
C ARG A 19 -8.92 -16.95 2.48
N LEU A 20 -8.13 -15.91 2.20
CA LEU A 20 -8.49 -14.52 2.53
C LEU A 20 -9.21 -13.80 1.38
N THR A 21 -9.26 -14.39 0.18
CA THR A 21 -9.82 -13.75 -1.02
C THR A 21 -11.35 -13.79 -1.09
N ASN A 22 -12.02 -14.57 -0.23
CA ASN A 22 -13.46 -14.69 -0.20
C ASN A 22 -14.05 -14.23 1.15
N GLY A 23 -14.57 -13.01 1.17
CA GLY A 23 -15.79 -12.72 1.94
C GLY A 23 -15.66 -12.00 3.28
N HIS A 24 -14.59 -11.25 3.57
CA HIS A 24 -14.65 -10.31 4.69
C HIS A 24 -15.16 -8.93 4.23
N ARG A 25 -16.50 -8.82 4.15
CA ARG A 25 -17.19 -7.53 4.06
C ARG A 25 -17.01 -6.83 5.40
N VAL A 26 -16.03 -5.93 5.47
CA VAL A 26 -15.85 -5.06 6.64
C VAL A 26 -16.54 -3.73 6.32
N HIS A 27 -17.69 -3.56 6.96
CA HIS A 27 -18.58 -2.39 7.05
C HIS A 27 -19.26 -1.88 5.77
N GLU A 28 -20.59 -1.99 5.80
CA GLU A 28 -21.61 -1.32 5.00
C GLU A 28 -21.39 0.21 5.08
N ASN A 29 -21.07 0.84 3.95
CA ASN A 29 -20.98 2.29 3.84
C ASN A 29 -22.34 2.84 3.39
N ASP A 30 -22.80 3.89 4.08
CA ASP A 30 -24.03 4.65 3.85
C ASP A 30 -24.09 5.31 2.45
N GLY A 31 -24.29 4.50 1.40
CA GLY A 31 -24.66 4.97 0.06
C GLY A 31 -23.54 5.10 -0.98
N ALA A 32 -22.34 4.52 -0.75
CA ALA A 32 -21.24 4.55 -1.73
C ALA A 32 -20.93 3.16 -2.31
N ASP A 33 -20.75 3.08 -3.63
CA ASP A 33 -20.47 1.81 -4.32
C ASP A 33 -19.04 1.32 -4.05
N PRO A 34 -18.86 0.04 -3.63
CA PRO A 34 -17.53 -0.53 -3.42
C PRO A 34 -16.78 -0.70 -4.75
N LEU A 35 -15.51 -0.27 -4.77
CA LEU A 35 -14.66 -0.39 -5.96
C LEU A 35 -13.88 -1.72 -6.00
N THR A 36 -13.61 -2.21 -7.21
CA THR A 36 -12.74 -3.39 -7.39
C THR A 36 -11.28 -3.06 -7.03
N THR A 37 -10.48 -4.08 -6.70
CA THR A 37 -9.04 -3.91 -6.46
C THR A 37 -8.32 -3.22 -7.61
N ALA A 38 -8.63 -3.60 -8.86
CA ALA A 38 -8.03 -2.97 -10.04
C ALA A 38 -8.42 -1.48 -10.16
N ALA A 39 -9.67 -1.13 -9.87
CA ALA A 39 -10.11 0.27 -9.86
C ALA A 39 -9.40 1.06 -8.74
N ALA A 40 -9.26 0.48 -7.55
CA ALA A 40 -8.54 1.09 -6.43
C ALA A 40 -7.07 1.35 -6.76
N LEU A 41 -6.37 0.37 -7.34
CA LEU A 41 -4.97 0.51 -7.76
C LEU A 41 -4.81 1.56 -8.86
N ARG A 42 -5.81 1.69 -9.76
CA ARG A 42 -5.82 2.74 -10.78
C ARG A 42 -6.00 4.14 -10.17
N LEU A 43 -6.82 4.29 -9.13
CA LEU A 43 -6.93 5.55 -8.38
C LEU A 43 -5.60 5.91 -7.71
N LEU A 44 -4.97 4.94 -7.05
CA LEU A 44 -3.66 5.12 -6.43
C LEU A 44 -2.57 5.47 -7.44
N SER A 45 -2.62 4.94 -8.66
CA SER A 45 -1.67 5.28 -9.73
C SER A 45 -1.78 6.74 -10.19
N GLY A 46 -2.88 7.43 -9.86
CA GLY A 46 -3.11 8.83 -10.23
C GLY A 46 -2.53 9.86 -9.25
N ILE A 47 -1.98 9.42 -8.12
CA ILE A 47 -1.31 10.25 -7.12
C ILE A 47 -0.02 9.57 -6.66
N ASP A 48 0.87 10.30 -6.00
CA ASP A 48 2.22 9.84 -5.65
C ASP A 48 2.48 9.85 -4.13
N PHE A 49 1.45 10.03 -3.33
CA PHE A 49 1.56 10.17 -1.88
C PHE A 49 0.43 9.45 -1.13
N GLY A 50 0.76 8.90 0.03
CA GLY A 50 -0.19 8.31 0.96
C GLY A 50 0.38 8.17 2.36
N ARG A 51 -0.21 7.30 3.17
CA ARG A 51 0.28 6.94 4.50
C ARG A 51 0.43 5.44 4.63
N ILE A 52 1.53 5.04 5.25
CA ILE A 52 1.69 3.67 5.74
C ILE A 52 1.44 3.64 7.24
N VAL A 53 0.62 2.68 7.66
CA VAL A 53 0.27 2.40 9.06
C VAL A 53 0.82 1.02 9.40
N PHE A 54 1.56 0.94 10.50
CA PHE A 54 2.17 -0.30 10.97
C PHE A 54 2.31 -0.28 12.49
N SER A 55 2.51 -1.45 13.08
CA SER A 55 2.76 -1.56 14.53
C SER A 55 4.25 -1.40 14.85
N ARG A 56 4.56 -0.57 15.84
CA ARG A 56 5.89 -0.41 16.42
C ARG A 56 5.76 -0.40 17.94
N TYR A 57 6.50 -1.27 18.63
CA TYR A 57 6.36 -1.45 20.09
C TYR A 57 4.90 -1.71 20.53
N ALA A 58 4.15 -2.47 19.74
CA ALA A 58 2.70 -2.70 19.90
C ALA A 58 1.81 -1.46 19.77
N LEU A 59 2.34 -0.31 19.36
CA LEU A 59 1.59 0.93 19.14
C LEU A 59 1.42 1.22 17.64
N PRO A 60 0.28 1.81 17.22
CA PRO A 60 0.09 2.22 15.84
C PRO A 60 1.03 3.38 15.50
N THR A 61 1.75 3.24 14.39
CA THR A 61 2.59 4.28 13.80
C THR A 61 2.08 4.58 12.40
N ILE A 62 1.85 5.86 12.11
CA ILE A 62 1.49 6.36 10.77
C ILE A 62 2.62 7.22 10.22
N ARG A 63 3.06 6.97 8.99
CA ARG A 63 4.07 7.76 8.30
C ARG A 63 3.60 8.16 6.91
N PRO A 64 3.79 9.42 6.49
CA PRO A 64 3.62 9.80 5.10
C PRO A 64 4.68 9.11 4.24
N VAL A 65 4.29 8.66 3.05
CA VAL A 65 5.19 8.00 2.09
C VAL A 65 4.83 8.40 0.67
N HIS A 66 5.82 8.43 -0.20
CA HIS A 66 5.59 8.46 -1.63
C HIS A 66 5.45 7.05 -2.17
N HIS A 67 4.63 6.87 -3.20
CA HIS A 67 4.41 5.58 -3.82
C HIS A 67 4.34 5.65 -5.33
N ILE A 68 4.54 4.48 -5.93
CA ILE A 68 4.16 4.15 -7.30
C ILE A 68 3.36 2.85 -7.27
N VAL A 69 2.65 2.56 -8.35
CA VAL A 69 1.94 1.28 -8.53
C VAL A 69 2.55 0.56 -9.72
N VAL A 70 3.10 -0.64 -9.49
CA VAL A 70 3.74 -1.47 -10.52
C VAL A 70 3.25 -2.90 -10.34
N ASP A 71 2.78 -3.56 -11.40
CA ASP A 71 2.34 -4.96 -11.38
C ASP A 71 1.42 -5.30 -10.20
N ASP A 72 0.32 -4.55 -10.07
CA ASP A 72 -0.68 -4.66 -8.98
C ASP A 72 -0.10 -4.53 -7.56
N THR A 73 1.08 -3.95 -7.42
CA THR A 73 1.82 -3.79 -6.17
C THR A 73 2.05 -2.31 -5.89
N VAL A 74 1.77 -1.89 -4.65
CA VAL A 74 2.14 -0.54 -4.21
C VAL A 74 3.57 -0.57 -3.72
N VAL A 75 4.45 0.19 -4.36
CA VAL A 75 5.85 0.35 -3.93
C VAL A 75 5.97 1.67 -3.22
N VAL A 76 6.39 1.63 -1.96
CA VAL A 76 6.56 2.83 -1.12
C VAL A 76 8.02 3.11 -0.83
N ALA A 77 8.38 4.39 -0.83
CA ALA A 77 9.66 4.88 -0.36
C ALA A 77 9.61 5.16 1.16
N VAL A 78 10.52 4.56 1.92
CA VAL A 78 10.58 4.70 3.37
C VAL A 78 12.01 4.86 3.87
N GLY A 79 12.18 5.48 5.03
CA GLY A 79 13.48 5.56 5.70
C GLY A 79 13.94 4.20 6.26
N PRO A 80 15.25 4.04 6.55
CA PRO A 80 15.85 2.76 6.96
C PRO A 80 15.28 2.20 8.27
N GLU A 81 14.81 3.06 9.18
CA GLU A 81 14.12 2.62 10.39
C GLU A 81 12.79 1.94 10.07
N ALA A 82 12.01 2.50 9.14
CA ALA A 82 10.74 1.94 8.73
C ALA A 82 10.92 0.63 7.95
N VAL A 83 11.94 0.52 7.09
CA VAL A 83 12.32 -0.77 6.44
C VAL A 83 12.44 -1.88 7.48
N ARG A 84 13.26 -1.68 8.52
CA ARG A 84 13.44 -2.66 9.60
C ARG A 84 12.15 -2.91 10.39
N ALA A 85 11.33 -1.88 10.58
CA ALA A 85 10.11 -1.98 11.35
C ALA A 85 9.05 -2.83 10.64
N ILE A 86 8.97 -2.80 9.30
CA ILE A 86 7.84 -3.37 8.55
C ILE A 86 8.18 -4.54 7.63
N ASN A 87 9.47 -4.82 7.35
CA ASN A 87 9.84 -5.91 6.44
C ASN A 87 9.27 -7.26 6.91
N ARG A 88 8.55 -7.93 6.00
CA ARG A 88 7.80 -9.17 6.21
C ARG A 88 6.71 -9.08 7.28
N LYS A 89 6.13 -7.90 7.48
CA LYS A 89 5.03 -7.67 8.42
C LYS A 89 3.80 -7.11 7.70
N VAL A 90 2.64 -7.31 8.33
CA VAL A 90 1.39 -6.70 7.89
C VAL A 90 1.47 -5.20 8.09
N VAL A 91 1.08 -4.48 7.03
CA VAL A 91 0.92 -3.03 7.03
C VAL A 91 -0.42 -2.68 6.42
N THR A 92 -0.89 -1.48 6.76
CA THR A 92 -1.94 -0.80 6.00
C THR A 92 -1.28 0.31 5.19
N TYR A 93 -1.64 0.45 3.94
CA TYR A 93 -1.40 1.67 3.18
C TYR A 93 -2.73 2.34 2.87
N GLU A 94 -2.75 3.65 2.93
CA GLU A 94 -3.93 4.47 2.71
C GLU A 94 -3.57 5.67 1.84
N ALA A 95 -4.46 6.02 0.91
CA ALA A 95 -4.44 7.32 0.28
C ALA A 95 -5.86 7.74 -0.14
N ASP A 96 -6.03 9.05 -0.26
CA ASP A 96 -7.31 9.67 -0.58
C ASP A 96 -7.11 10.92 -1.42
N THR A 97 -8.15 11.28 -2.16
CA THR A 97 -8.31 12.65 -2.66
C THR A 97 -9.76 13.05 -2.39
N VAL A 98 -9.96 14.11 -1.60
CA VAL A 98 -11.30 14.64 -1.32
C VAL A 98 -11.30 16.14 -1.56
N ASP A 99 -12.10 16.57 -2.53
CA ASP A 99 -12.33 17.98 -2.80
C ASP A 99 -13.14 18.60 -1.66
N ARG A 100 -12.53 19.56 -0.95
CA ARG A 100 -13.12 20.18 0.25
C ARG A 100 -14.42 20.93 0.00
N ARG A 101 -14.71 21.33 -1.25
CA ARG A 101 -15.88 22.17 -1.57
C ARG A 101 -17.07 21.33 -2.00
N THR A 102 -16.82 20.26 -2.75
CA THR A 102 -17.82 19.38 -3.34
C THR A 102 -18.00 18.09 -2.55
N HIS A 103 -17.06 17.79 -1.63
CA HIS A 103 -16.93 16.51 -0.93
C HIS A 103 -16.88 15.31 -1.89
N ARG A 104 -16.53 15.56 -3.15
CA ARG A 104 -16.26 14.51 -4.15
C ARG A 104 -14.86 14.01 -3.97
N GLY A 105 -14.67 12.73 -4.19
CA GLY A 105 -13.38 12.14 -3.98
C GLY A 105 -13.42 10.64 -3.91
N TRP A 106 -12.34 10.09 -3.40
CA TRP A 106 -12.21 8.69 -3.11
C TRP A 106 -11.21 8.50 -1.98
N PHE A 107 -11.31 7.36 -1.31
CA PHE A 107 -10.25 6.87 -0.44
C PHE A 107 -10.03 5.38 -0.73
N VAL A 108 -8.78 4.96 -0.62
CA VAL A 108 -8.34 3.57 -0.78
C VAL A 108 -7.51 3.20 0.44
N VAL A 109 -7.89 2.10 1.07
CA VAL A 109 -7.16 1.45 2.16
C VAL A 109 -6.81 0.04 1.69
N LEU A 110 -5.54 -0.32 1.74
CA LEU A 110 -5.08 -1.66 1.42
C LEU A 110 -4.27 -2.25 2.56
N LEU A 111 -4.53 -3.53 2.82
CA LEU A 111 -3.78 -4.33 3.77
C LEU A 111 -2.93 -5.33 2.99
N GLY A 112 -1.68 -5.49 3.39
CA GLY A 112 -0.77 -6.46 2.77
C GLY A 112 0.48 -6.68 3.60
N ILE A 113 1.30 -7.63 3.18
CA ILE A 113 2.63 -7.85 3.74
C ILE A 113 3.63 -6.94 3.01
N ALA A 114 4.35 -6.10 3.75
CA ALA A 114 5.43 -5.29 3.19
C ALA A 114 6.71 -6.13 3.03
N GLU A 115 7.29 -6.15 1.84
CA GLU A 115 8.55 -6.84 1.54
C GLU A 115 9.59 -5.85 0.99
N GLU A 116 10.80 -5.91 1.53
CA GLU A 116 11.89 -5.06 1.06
C GLU A 116 12.33 -5.46 -0.36
N ILE A 117 12.39 -4.46 -1.24
CA ILE A 117 12.93 -4.64 -2.59
C ILE A 117 14.45 -4.52 -2.49
N THR A 118 15.16 -5.61 -2.80
CA THR A 118 16.63 -5.70 -2.72
C THR A 118 17.31 -5.82 -4.09
N ASP A 119 16.53 -6.04 -5.15
CA ASP A 119 17.04 -6.07 -6.53
C ASP A 119 17.47 -4.66 -6.95
N VAL A 120 18.77 -4.49 -7.20
CA VAL A 120 19.38 -3.19 -7.54
C VAL A 120 18.77 -2.58 -8.81
N SER A 121 18.40 -3.38 -9.80
CA SER A 121 17.83 -2.88 -11.04
C SER A 121 16.44 -2.32 -10.81
N ARG A 122 15.62 -3.02 -10.01
CA ARG A 122 14.29 -2.55 -9.61
C ARG A 122 14.37 -1.30 -8.72
N ILE A 123 15.31 -1.28 -7.77
CA ILE A 123 15.53 -0.12 -6.91
C ILE A 123 15.83 1.13 -7.75
N ARG A 124 16.77 1.03 -8.69
CA ARG A 124 17.12 2.16 -9.57
C ARG A 124 15.92 2.64 -10.37
N LEU A 125 15.24 1.71 -11.06
CA LEU A 125 14.06 2.03 -11.86
C LEU A 125 12.98 2.77 -11.06
N TYR A 126 12.63 2.27 -9.88
CA TYR A 126 11.56 2.84 -9.07
C TYR A 126 11.96 4.14 -8.37
N LEU A 127 13.23 4.28 -7.97
CA LEU A 127 13.73 5.54 -7.42
C LEU A 127 13.77 6.64 -8.48
N ASP A 128 14.10 6.32 -9.74
CA ASP A 128 14.07 7.29 -10.84
C ASP A 128 12.64 7.83 -11.06
N GLU A 129 11.62 6.97 -10.93
CA GLU A 129 10.21 7.36 -11.01
C GLU A 129 9.77 8.24 -9.82
N LEU A 130 10.25 7.91 -8.60
CA LEU A 130 9.95 8.63 -7.36
C LEU A 130 10.80 9.90 -7.15
N ALA A 131 11.86 10.11 -7.94
CA ALA A 131 12.95 11.04 -7.63
C ALA A 131 12.49 12.49 -7.39
N HIS A 132 11.44 12.95 -8.08
CA HIS A 132 10.92 14.31 -7.97
C HIS A 132 10.30 14.63 -6.60
N TRP A 133 10.05 13.62 -5.78
CA TRP A 133 9.31 13.75 -4.52
C TRP A 133 10.12 13.38 -3.27
N LEU A 134 11.28 12.74 -3.44
CA LEU A 134 12.05 12.21 -2.32
C LEU A 134 13.05 13.22 -1.76
N PRO A 135 13.02 13.52 -0.44
CA PRO A 135 13.89 14.53 0.16
C PRO A 135 15.34 14.08 0.42
N GLY A 136 15.84 13.00 -0.22
CA GLY A 136 17.24 12.58 -0.04
C GLY A 136 17.57 11.16 -0.48
N THR A 137 18.82 10.75 -0.21
CA THR A 137 19.49 9.57 -0.78
C THR A 137 19.41 8.29 0.06
N ASN A 138 18.85 8.32 1.27
CA ASN A 138 18.80 7.16 2.17
C ASN A 138 17.38 6.57 2.28
N THR A 139 16.84 6.18 1.14
CA THR A 139 15.48 5.67 0.98
C THR A 139 15.53 4.18 0.63
N GLY A 140 14.85 3.36 1.41
CA GLY A 140 14.54 1.97 1.06
C GLY A 140 13.18 1.87 0.37
N LEU A 141 13.00 0.82 -0.45
CA LEU A 141 11.74 0.56 -1.13
C LEU A 141 11.07 -0.68 -0.57
N MET A 142 9.77 -0.58 -0.30
CA MET A 142 8.95 -1.67 0.21
C MET A 142 7.81 -1.95 -0.77
N ALA A 143 7.70 -3.19 -1.22
CA ALA A 143 6.59 -3.70 -2.00
C ALA A 143 5.45 -4.12 -1.07
N ILE A 144 4.23 -3.69 -1.37
CA ILE A 144 3.02 -4.07 -0.66
C ILE A 144 2.04 -4.62 -1.68
N ARG A 145 1.94 -5.95 -1.74
CA ARG A 145 0.92 -6.60 -2.56
C ARG A 145 -0.40 -6.62 -1.76
N PRO A 146 -1.51 -6.06 -2.28
CA PRO A 146 -2.76 -6.05 -1.55
C PRO A 146 -3.30 -7.46 -1.32
N ASP A 147 -3.63 -7.79 -0.08
CA ASP A 147 -4.38 -8.98 0.31
C ASP A 147 -5.85 -8.63 0.63
N LEU A 148 -6.10 -7.41 1.14
CA LEU A 148 -7.43 -6.82 1.34
C LEU A 148 -7.44 -5.38 0.82
N VAL A 149 -8.52 -5.00 0.14
CA VAL A 149 -8.71 -3.64 -0.36
C VAL A 149 -10.10 -3.15 0.03
N THR A 150 -10.14 -1.99 0.67
CA THR A 150 -11.34 -1.19 0.86
C THR A 150 -11.18 0.07 0.02
N ALA A 151 -12.11 0.31 -0.90
CA ALA A 151 -12.07 1.46 -1.77
C ALA A 151 -13.47 2.00 -1.99
N VAL A 152 -13.61 3.31 -1.85
CA VAL A 152 -14.90 4.00 -1.86
C VAL A 152 -14.80 5.23 -2.74
N GLN A 153 -15.73 5.36 -3.66
CA GLN A 153 -15.97 6.61 -4.38
C GLN A 153 -16.99 7.44 -3.60
N LEU A 154 -16.70 8.73 -3.39
CA LEU A 154 -17.61 9.67 -2.76
C LEU A 154 -18.41 10.41 -3.84
N PRO A 155 -19.70 10.07 -4.07
CA PRO A 155 -20.58 10.88 -4.87
C PRO A 155 -20.87 12.14 -4.06
N GLY A 156 -20.28 13.26 -4.44
CA GLY A 156 -20.24 14.47 -3.59
C GLY A 156 -21.58 14.87 -2.99
N GLY A 157 -21.54 15.47 -1.81
CA GLY A 157 -22.76 15.92 -1.13
C GLY A 157 -23.48 16.98 -1.97
N THR A 158 -24.77 16.79 -2.22
CA THR A 158 -25.64 17.90 -2.57
C THR A 158 -25.62 18.86 -1.38
N GLY A 159 -24.97 20.02 -1.51
CA GLY A 159 -24.97 21.05 -0.47
C GLY A 159 -26.40 21.40 -0.09
N GLY A 160 -26.90 20.79 0.98
CA GLY A 160 -28.20 21.04 1.56
C GLY A 160 -28.08 22.03 2.71
N ALA A 161 -28.67 23.20 2.51
CA ALA A 161 -29.03 24.23 3.48
C ALA A 161 -27.89 24.99 4.20
N SER A 162 -27.64 26.19 3.67
CA SER A 162 -27.55 27.44 4.44
C SER A 162 -27.90 27.30 5.93
N HIS A 163 -26.92 27.53 6.79
CA HIS A 163 -27.15 28.13 8.10
C HIS A 163 -26.57 29.53 8.06
N GLY A 164 -27.45 30.50 7.81
CA GLY A 164 -27.19 31.87 8.19
C GLY A 164 -27.28 31.98 9.71
N LEU A 165 -26.28 32.61 10.32
CA LEU A 165 -26.37 33.83 11.11
C LEU A 165 -24.94 34.32 11.40
#